data_AF-A0A511QXU9-F1
#
_entry.id   AF-A0A511QXU9-F1
#
_cell.length_a   1.000
_cell.length_b   1.000
_cell.length_c   1.000
_cell.angle_alpha   90.00
_cell.angle_beta   90.00
_cell.angle_gamma   90.00
#
_symmetry.space_group_name_H-M   'P 1'
#
loop_
_entity.id
_entity.type
_entity.pdbx_description
1 polymer ?
#
loop_
_entity_poly.entity_id
_entity_poly.type
_entity_poly.pdbx_seq_one_letter_code
_entity_poly.pdbx_strand_id
1 'polypeptide(L)'
;MKNIRERIEGFLNRLERAEGILLEGRVHRVEGLSHTYVVRGNENYLVDLERETCTCPDAAKGHTCKHLLAAVLLERGEKKAVIRTMAAKAA
;
A
#
# COMPACT_ATOMS: atom_id res chain seq x y z
N MET A 1 27.85 -6.04 -1.55
CA MET A 1 26.87 -4.95 -1.83
C MET A 1 26.08 -5.35 -3.06
N LYS A 2 24.74 -5.30 -3.02
CA LYS A 2 23.93 -5.56 -4.22
C LYS A 2 24.16 -4.48 -5.27
N ASN A 3 24.21 -4.85 -6.54
CA ASN A 3 24.31 -3.88 -7.63
C ASN A 3 22.99 -3.12 -7.81
N ILE A 4 23.01 -2.05 -8.62
CA ILE A 4 21.83 -1.19 -8.82
C ILE A 4 20.66 -1.97 -9.41
N ARG A 5 20.91 -2.87 -10.37
CA ARG A 5 19.87 -3.70 -11.01
C ARG A 5 19.16 -4.60 -9.99
N GLU A 6 19.91 -5.32 -9.16
CA GLU A 6 19.36 -6.22 -8.13
C GLU A 6 18.50 -5.46 -7.11
N ARG A 7 18.86 -4.22 -6.79
CA ARG A 7 18.04 -3.37 -5.90
C ARG A 7 16.73 -3.00 -6.58
N ILE A 8 16.77 -2.60 -7.85
CA ILE A 8 15.58 -2.26 -8.65
C ILE A 8 14.66 -3.46 -8.77
N GLU A 9 15.17 -4.63 -9.13
CA GLU A 9 14.40 -5.88 -9.23
C GLU A 9 13.73 -6.23 -7.89
N GLY A 10 14.45 -6.06 -6.78
CA GLY A 10 13.88 -6.27 -5.45
C GLY A 10 12.75 -5.29 -5.12
N PHE A 11 12.80 -4.05 -5.59
CA PHE A 11 11.70 -3.10 -5.42
C PHE A 11 10.50 -3.44 -6.32
N LEU A 12 10.74 -3.73 -7.60
CA LEU A 12 9.70 -4.12 -8.56
C LEU A 12 8.93 -5.34 -8.06
N ASN A 13 9.63 -6.36 -7.54
CA ASN A 13 8.96 -7.54 -7.02
C ASN A 13 8.09 -7.27 -5.79
N ARG A 14 8.44 -6.27 -4.95
CA ARG A 14 7.57 -5.85 -3.84
C ARG A 14 6.34 -5.11 -4.34
N LEU A 15 6.51 -4.30 -5.39
CA LEU A 15 5.42 -3.58 -6.03
C LEU A 15 4.41 -4.55 -6.65
N GLU A 16 4.86 -5.52 -7.45
CA GLU A 16 3.99 -6.54 -8.06
C GLU A 16 3.15 -7.28 -7.01
N ARG A 17 3.77 -7.67 -5.89
CA ARG A 17 3.05 -8.32 -4.78
C ARG A 17 2.03 -7.39 -4.12
N ALA A 18 2.34 -6.10 -4.01
CA ALA A 18 1.44 -5.11 -3.44
C ALA A 18 0.23 -4.86 -4.35
N GLU A 19 0.44 -4.83 -5.66
CA GLU A 19 -0.64 -4.76 -6.66
C GLU A 19 -1.54 -5.98 -6.59
N GLY A 20 -0.98 -7.19 -6.47
CA GLY A 20 -1.77 -8.41 -6.26
C GLY A 20 -2.67 -8.33 -5.02
N ILE A 21 -2.12 -7.88 -3.87
CA ILE A 21 -2.91 -7.65 -2.63
C ILE A 21 -4.07 -6.68 -2.88
N LEU A 22 -3.82 -5.59 -3.60
CA LEU A 22 -4.84 -4.59 -3.88
C LEU A 22 -5.93 -5.12 -4.81
N LEU A 23 -5.55 -5.76 -5.91
CA LEU A 23 -6.48 -6.32 -6.91
C LEU A 23 -7.37 -7.43 -6.32
N GLU A 24 -6.85 -8.18 -5.36
CA GLU A 24 -7.61 -9.20 -4.62
C GLU A 24 -8.54 -8.62 -3.55
N GLY A 25 -8.63 -7.29 -3.39
CA GLY A 25 -9.50 -6.66 -2.39
C GLY A 25 -9.08 -6.96 -0.95
N ARG A 26 -7.77 -7.07 -0.70
CA ARG A 26 -7.24 -7.41 0.62
C ARG A 26 -6.82 -6.20 1.46
N VAL A 27 -6.99 -4.98 0.95
CA VAL A 27 -6.72 -3.72 1.68
C VAL A 27 -8.04 -3.09 2.09
N HIS A 28 -8.21 -2.85 3.39
CA HIS A 28 -9.45 -2.32 3.99
C HIS A 28 -9.13 -1.09 4.82
N ARG A 29 -9.96 -0.06 4.76
CA ARG A 29 -9.83 1.13 5.61
C ARG A 29 -10.28 0.79 7.03
N VAL A 30 -9.59 1.35 8.03
CA VAL A 30 -10.08 1.33 9.40
C VAL A 30 -11.02 2.52 9.61
N GLU A 31 -12.26 2.23 9.98
CA GLU A 31 -13.26 3.27 10.22
C GLU A 31 -12.83 4.19 11.38
N GLY A 32 -13.00 5.50 11.19
CA GLY A 32 -12.62 6.51 12.18
C GLY A 32 -11.12 6.83 12.28
N LEU A 33 -10.25 6.10 11.57
CA LEU A 33 -8.80 6.37 11.54
C LEU A 33 -8.33 6.75 10.14
N SER A 34 -7.91 8.00 9.98
CA SER A 34 -7.30 8.48 8.75
C SER A 34 -6.02 7.69 8.44
N HIS A 35 -5.76 7.46 7.15
CA HIS A 35 -4.52 6.82 6.67
C HIS A 35 -4.19 5.45 7.28
N THR A 36 -5.16 4.82 7.94
CA THR A 36 -5.00 3.53 8.61
C THR A 36 -5.77 2.44 7.89
N TYR A 37 -5.10 1.33 7.65
CA TYR A 37 -5.60 0.23 6.84
C TYR A 37 -5.31 -1.12 7.50
N VAL A 38 -6.21 -2.08 7.29
CA VAL A 38 -5.95 -3.50 7.54
C VAL A 38 -5.67 -4.19 6.20
N VAL A 39 -4.52 -4.85 6.12
CA VAL A 39 -4.13 -5.65 4.96
C VAL A 39 -4.20 -7.13 5.32
N ARG A 40 -5.06 -7.88 4.63
CA ARG A 40 -5.25 -9.32 4.83
C ARG A 40 -4.15 -10.12 4.13
N GLY A 41 -3.35 -10.84 4.90
CA GLY A 41 -2.34 -11.78 4.42
C GLY A 41 -2.51 -13.14 5.09
N ASN A 42 -1.40 -13.73 5.55
CA ASN A 42 -1.44 -14.89 6.46
C ASN A 42 -2.12 -14.52 7.78
N GLU A 43 -1.96 -13.27 8.20
CA GLU A 43 -2.62 -12.63 9.33
C GLU A 43 -3.14 -11.26 8.86
N ASN A 44 -3.85 -10.56 9.74
CA ASN A 44 -4.26 -9.18 9.50
C ASN A 44 -3.15 -8.23 9.95
N TYR A 45 -2.59 -7.46 9.02
CA TYR A 45 -1.57 -6.47 9.33
C TYR A 45 -2.18 -5.08 9.38
N LEU A 46 -1.92 -4.37 10.48
CA LEU A 46 -2.29 -2.96 10.61
C LEU A 46 -1.21 -2.12 9.93
N VAL A 47 -1.65 -1.21 9.08
CA VAL A 47 -0.81 -0.27 8.32
C VAL A 47 -1.25 1.13 8.66
N ASP A 48 -0.29 1.97 9.05
CA ASP A 48 -0.49 3.39 9.30
C ASP A 48 0.45 4.16 8.37
N LEU A 49 -0.12 4.82 7.36
CA LEU A 49 0.66 5.57 6.38
C LEU A 49 1.13 6.93 6.90
N GLU A 50 0.51 7.48 7.95
CA GLU A 50 0.95 8.73 8.56
C GLU A 50 2.20 8.50 9.41
N ARG A 51 2.24 7.38 10.15
CA ARG A 51 3.40 6.96 10.94
C ARG A 51 4.41 6.13 10.15
N GLU A 52 4.12 5.85 8.89
CA GLU A 52 4.92 4.97 8.01
C GLU A 52 5.20 3.58 8.60
N THR A 53 4.23 3.02 9.34
CA THR A 53 4.39 1.74 10.06
C THR A 53 3.50 0.63 9.52
N CYS A 54 3.96 -0.61 9.72
CA CYS A 54 3.18 -1.81 9.49
C CYS A 54 3.54 -2.87 10.53
N THR A 55 2.55 -3.63 11.02
CA THR A 55 2.77 -4.69 12.01
C THR A 55 3.38 -5.98 11.43
N CYS A 56 3.70 -6.02 10.13
CA CYS A 56 4.26 -7.22 9.52
C CYS A 56 5.76 -7.42 9.86
N PRO A 57 6.26 -8.67 9.81
CA PRO A 57 7.66 -8.97 10.14
C PRO A 57 8.70 -8.26 9.26
N ASP A 58 8.37 -7.97 8.00
CA ASP A 58 9.28 -7.25 7.10
C ASP A 58 9.48 -5.79 7.53
N ALA A 59 8.41 -5.13 7.95
CA ALA A 59 8.46 -3.75 8.43
C ALA A 59 9.19 -3.65 9.78
N ALA A 60 9.01 -4.64 10.67
CA ALA A 60 9.76 -4.73 11.92
C ALA A 60 11.29 -4.81 11.72
N LYS A 61 11.74 -5.26 10.55
CA LYS A 61 13.17 -5.28 10.15
C LYS A 61 13.63 -3.96 9.51
N GLY A 62 12.79 -2.93 9.48
CA GLY A 62 13.10 -1.64 8.85
C GLY A 62 13.03 -1.66 7.33
N HIS A 63 12.32 -2.64 6.73
CA HIS A 63 12.16 -2.70 5.27
C HIS A 63 10.82 -2.13 4.82
N THR A 64 10.82 -1.47 3.66
CA THR A 64 9.58 -1.17 2.95
C THR A 64 8.89 -2.47 2.58
N CYS A 65 7.73 -2.72 3.20
CA CYS A 65 6.96 -3.94 2.98
C CYS A 65 5.90 -3.75 1.89
N LYS A 66 5.44 -4.85 1.31
CA LYS A 66 4.36 -4.86 0.31
C LYS A 66 3.02 -4.33 0.84
N HIS A 67 2.77 -4.39 2.16
CA HIS A 67 1.51 -3.93 2.75
C HIS A 67 1.42 -2.40 2.79
N LEU A 68 2.52 -1.72 3.14
CA LEU A 68 2.63 -0.26 3.02
C LEU A 68 2.41 0.17 1.57
N LEU A 69 3.06 -0.50 0.62
CA LEU A 69 2.88 -0.23 -0.80
C LEU A 69 1.42 -0.42 -1.23
N ALA A 70 0.75 -1.49 -0.80
CA ALA A 70 -0.63 -1.76 -1.17
C ALA A 70 -1.59 -0.68 -0.65
N ALA A 71 -1.40 -0.22 0.59
CA ALA A 71 -2.17 0.87 1.16
C ALA A 71 -1.93 2.21 0.43
N VAL A 72 -0.68 2.52 0.08
CA VAL A 72 -0.35 3.71 -0.73
C VAL A 72 -1.01 3.64 -2.11
N LEU A 73 -1.02 2.47 -2.75
CA LEU A 73 -1.67 2.29 -4.06
C LEU A 73 -3.19 2.50 -3.97
N LEU A 74 -3.84 2.00 -2.93
CA LEU A 74 -5.26 2.24 -2.68
C LEU A 74 -5.54 3.75 -2.56
N GLU A 75 -4.81 4.44 -1.66
CA GLU A 75 -5.02 5.86 -1.41
C GLU A 75 -4.77 6.73 -2.66
N ARG A 76 -3.75 6.37 -3.45
CA ARG A 76 -3.50 7.00 -4.76
C ARG A 76 -4.62 6.74 -5.76
N GLY A 77 -5.15 5.52 -5.80
CA GLY A 77 -6.26 5.14 -6.67
C GLY A 77 -7.52 5.94 -6.36
N GLU A 78 -7.87 6.07 -5.08
CA GLU A 78 -9.04 6.82 -4.64
C GLU A 78 -8.88 8.32 -4.91
N LYS A 79 -7.71 8.92 -4.62
CA LYS A 79 -7.44 10.33 -4.96
C LYS A 79 -7.64 10.60 -6.45
N LYS A 80 -7.16 9.71 -7.32
CA LYS A 80 -7.37 9.82 -8.77
C LYS A 80 -8.84 9.67 -9.16
N ALA A 81 -9.58 8.77 -8.52
CA ALA A 81 -11.01 8.60 -8.76
C ALA A 81 -11.79 9.85 -8.37
N VAL A 82 -11.53 10.43 -7.20
CA VAL A 82 -12.16 11.67 -6.72
C VAL A 82 -11.93 12.82 -7.69
N ILE A 83 -10.69 13.03 -8.14
CA ILE A 83 -10.35 14.11 -9.09
C ILE A 83 -11.13 13.93 -10.41
N ARG A 84 -11.22 12.70 -10.93
CA ARG A 84 -11.98 12.40 -12.16
C ARG A 84 -13.47 12.71 -11.99
N THR A 85 -14.06 12.32 -10.87
CA THR A 85 -15.48 12.59 -10.58
C THR A 85 -15.76 14.09 -10.44
N MET A 86 -14.85 14.85 -9.81
CA MET A 86 -14.98 16.31 -9.70
C MET A 86 -14.88 17.00 -11.06
N ALA A 87 -13.94 16.58 -11.90
CA ALA A 87 -13.79 17.12 -13.26
C ALA A 87 -15.02 16.84 -14.14
N ALA A 88 -15.61 15.64 -14.03
CA ALA A 88 -16.81 15.28 -14.79
C ALA A 88 -18.07 16.04 -14.35
N LYS A 89 -18.15 16.51 -13.10
CA LYS A 89 -19.28 17.32 -12.60
C LYS A 89 -19.18 18.82 -12.91
N ALA A 90 -18.00 19.27 -13.32
CA ALA A 90 -17.72 20.68 -13.63
C ALA A 90 -17.82 21.00 -15.14
N ALA A 91 -18.12 20.00 -15.97
CA ALA A 91 -18.36 20.10 -17.41
C ALA A 91 -19.86 19.99 -17.70
#